data_AF-A0AAJ2CGK5-F1
#
_entry.id   AF-A0AAJ2CGK5-F1
#
_cell.length_a   1.000
_cell.length_b   1.000
_cell.length_c   1.000
_cell.angle_alpha   90.00
_cell.angle_beta   90.00
_cell.angle_gamma   90.00
#
_symmetry.space_group_name_H-M   'P 1'
#
loop_
_entity.id
_entity.type
_entity.pdbx_description
1 polymer ?
#
loop_
_entity_poly.entity_id
_entity_poly.type
_entity_poly.pdbx_seq_one_letter_code
_entity_poly.pdbx_strand_id
1 'polypeptide(L)'
;MNADVHASDLALRLLGRSYDELDAEERRVIAAIAAHEPTSRDAGDLDDAEASFGARLSDRVAAVGGSWGFIILFTVVLLGWMLLNSEVLARWGMAFDPYPFIFLNLMLSTLAAVQAPIIMMSQNRASAKDRLAASLDYEINLRAELEIMRLHHKIDVLVEKVEGLGSTDNALR
;
A
#
# COMPACT_ATOMS: atom_id res chain seq x y z
N MET A 1 -9.08 30.30 -15.57
CA MET A 1 -9.79 31.39 -14.89
C MET A 1 -11.16 31.01 -14.35
N ASN A 2 -11.95 30.12 -14.97
CA ASN A 2 -13.26 29.70 -14.41
C ASN A 2 -13.18 28.49 -13.46
N ALA A 3 -12.24 27.55 -13.70
CA ALA A 3 -12.06 26.36 -12.86
C ALA A 3 -11.48 26.69 -11.47
N ASP A 4 -10.52 27.61 -11.39
CA ASP A 4 -9.83 28.00 -10.14
C ASP A 4 -10.79 28.70 -9.15
N VAL A 5 -11.72 29.51 -9.69
CA VAL A 5 -12.75 30.19 -8.90
C VAL A 5 -13.77 29.18 -8.38
N HIS A 6 -14.14 28.19 -9.20
CA HIS A 6 -15.08 27.16 -8.80
C HIS A 6 -14.49 26.21 -7.74
N ALA A 7 -13.22 25.84 -7.87
CA ALA A 7 -12.48 25.06 -6.88
C ALA A 7 -12.36 25.81 -5.54
N SER A 8 -12.08 27.12 -5.60
CA SER A 8 -11.99 27.98 -4.41
C SER A 8 -13.31 28.13 -3.67
N ASP A 9 -14.42 28.32 -4.39
CA ASP A 9 -15.77 28.38 -3.80
C ASP A 9 -16.18 27.03 -3.21
N LEU A 10 -15.85 25.91 -3.86
CA LEU A 10 -16.13 24.56 -3.34
C LEU A 10 -15.38 24.29 -2.03
N ALA A 11 -14.09 24.66 -1.98
CA ALA A 11 -13.25 24.50 -0.80
C ALA A 11 -13.84 25.23 0.41
N LEU A 12 -14.24 26.50 0.23
CA LEU A 12 -14.87 27.30 1.27
C LEU A 12 -16.22 26.75 1.71
N ARG A 13 -17.05 26.26 0.77
CA ARG A 13 -18.39 25.74 1.10
C ARG A 13 -18.39 24.38 1.78
N LEU A 14 -17.49 23.49 1.38
CA LEU A 14 -17.49 22.10 1.85
C LEU A 14 -16.53 21.88 3.02
N LEU A 15 -15.35 22.54 3.01
CA LEU A 15 -14.31 22.34 4.03
C LEU A 15 -14.14 23.54 4.96
N GLY A 16 -14.81 24.67 4.69
CA GLY A 16 -14.70 25.90 5.49
C GLY A 16 -13.30 26.55 5.46
N ARG A 17 -12.42 26.09 4.57
CA ARG A 17 -11.03 26.55 4.41
C ARG A 17 -10.80 27.11 3.01
N SER A 18 -9.87 28.05 2.88
CA SER A 18 -9.49 28.57 1.57
C SER A 18 -8.68 27.53 0.78
N TYR A 19 -8.77 27.55 -0.56
CA TYR A 19 -8.08 26.58 -1.42
C TYR A 19 -6.55 26.61 -1.26
N ASP A 20 -6.01 27.76 -0.83
CA ASP A 20 -4.58 27.94 -0.62
C ASP A 20 -4.07 27.30 0.68
N GLU A 21 -4.95 27.11 1.66
CA GLU A 21 -4.68 26.48 2.97
C GLU A 21 -4.86 24.95 2.97
N LEU A 22 -5.48 24.40 1.93
CA LEU A 22 -5.66 22.96 1.76
C LEU A 22 -4.32 22.26 1.52
N ASP A 23 -4.18 21.00 1.90
CA ASP A 23 -3.00 20.23 1.54
C ASP A 23 -2.98 19.87 0.03
N ALA A 24 -1.93 19.19 -0.42
CA ALA A 24 -1.79 18.83 -1.84
C ALA A 24 -2.75 17.71 -2.28
N GLU A 25 -3.33 16.95 -1.35
CA GLU A 25 -4.28 15.86 -1.60
C GLU A 25 -5.71 16.43 -1.64
N GLU A 26 -6.09 17.21 -0.64
CA GLU A 26 -7.33 17.98 -0.56
C GLU A 26 -7.55 18.86 -1.81
N ARG A 27 -6.50 19.56 -2.27
CA ARG A 27 -6.57 20.36 -3.51
C ARG A 27 -6.85 19.50 -4.74
N ARG A 28 -6.23 18.33 -4.85
CA ARG A 28 -6.45 17.40 -5.98
C ARG A 28 -7.88 16.90 -6.01
N VAL A 29 -8.43 16.53 -4.85
CA VAL A 29 -9.82 16.08 -4.73
C VAL A 29 -10.79 17.19 -5.14
N ILE A 30 -10.63 18.39 -4.60
CA ILE A 30 -11.47 19.55 -4.94
C ILE A 30 -11.38 19.87 -6.44
N ALA A 31 -10.18 19.84 -7.02
CA ALA A 31 -9.96 20.09 -8.45
C ALA A 31 -10.62 19.01 -9.32
N ALA A 32 -10.49 17.73 -8.96
CA ALA A 32 -11.11 16.61 -9.68
C ALA A 32 -12.65 16.66 -9.62
N ILE A 33 -13.22 17.03 -8.47
CA ILE A 33 -14.67 17.25 -8.30
C ILE A 33 -15.13 18.44 -9.17
N ALA A 34 -14.39 19.55 -9.17
CA ALA A 34 -14.71 20.71 -10.00
C ALA A 34 -14.66 20.39 -11.50
N ALA A 35 -13.70 19.56 -11.92
CA ALA A 35 -13.49 19.16 -13.31
C ALA A 35 -14.48 18.10 -13.84
N HIS A 36 -15.32 17.49 -12.98
CA HIS A 36 -16.23 16.38 -13.34
C HIS A 36 -15.49 15.20 -14.01
N GLU A 37 -14.23 14.94 -13.66
CA GLU A 37 -13.48 13.82 -14.26
C GLU A 37 -13.94 12.46 -13.67
N PRO A 38 -14.25 11.46 -14.53
CA PRO A 38 -14.56 10.11 -14.08
C PRO A 38 -13.36 9.45 -13.41
N THR A 39 -13.60 8.93 -12.21
CA THR A 39 -12.63 8.32 -11.31
C THR A 39 -12.26 6.92 -11.79
N SER A 40 -11.31 6.82 -12.72
CA SER A 40 -10.67 5.55 -13.06
C SER A 40 -9.22 5.82 -13.41
N ARG A 41 -8.41 6.08 -12.37
CA ARG A 41 -6.99 5.79 -12.45
C ARG A 41 -6.74 4.67 -11.48
N ASP A 42 -6.63 3.47 -12.05
CA ASP A 42 -6.20 2.27 -11.36
C ASP A 42 -4.80 2.52 -10.82
N ALA A 43 -4.68 2.69 -9.51
CA ALA A 43 -3.40 2.90 -8.84
C ALA A 43 -2.47 1.68 -8.99
N GLY A 44 -2.99 0.53 -9.43
CA GLY A 44 -2.21 -0.67 -9.70
C GLY A 44 -1.26 -0.54 -10.90
N ASP A 45 -1.58 0.31 -11.90
CA ASP A 45 -0.90 0.29 -13.20
C ASP A 45 0.42 1.10 -13.24
N LEU A 46 0.69 1.92 -12.20
CA LEU A 46 1.91 2.75 -12.15
C LEU A 46 3.12 2.03 -11.56
N ASP A 47 2.91 0.94 -10.80
CA ASP A 47 3.97 0.29 -10.02
C ASP A 47 4.64 -0.89 -10.75
N ASP A 48 3.93 -1.52 -11.68
CA ASP A 48 4.42 -2.70 -12.42
C ASP A 48 5.35 -2.35 -13.60
N ALA A 49 5.29 -1.11 -14.10
CA ALA A 49 6.05 -0.67 -15.27
C ALA A 49 7.55 -0.43 -14.99
N GLU A 50 7.93 -0.14 -13.74
CA GLU A 50 9.31 0.16 -13.34
C GLU A 50 10.01 -0.96 -12.53
N ALA A 51 9.38 -2.13 -12.40
CA ALA A 51 9.96 -3.24 -11.65
C ALA A 51 11.21 -3.82 -12.34
N SER A 52 12.38 -3.28 -12.00
CA SER A 52 13.70 -3.79 -12.37
C SER A 52 13.84 -5.29 -12.11
N PHE A 53 14.65 -5.98 -12.91
CA PHE A 53 14.93 -7.42 -12.79
C PHE A 53 15.33 -7.85 -11.37
N GLY A 54 16.08 -6.99 -10.66
CA GLY A 54 16.46 -7.22 -9.26
C GLY A 54 15.28 -7.19 -8.27
N ALA A 55 14.27 -6.36 -8.53
CA ALA A 55 13.06 -6.28 -7.70
C ALA A 55 12.24 -7.58 -7.82
N ARG A 56 12.06 -8.07 -9.05
CA ARG A 56 11.34 -9.33 -9.33
C ARG A 56 12.05 -10.55 -8.75
N LEU A 57 13.38 -10.53 -8.71
CA LEU A 57 14.18 -11.60 -8.08
C LEU A 57 14.08 -11.55 -6.55
N SER A 58 14.18 -10.36 -5.95
CA SER A 58 14.03 -10.17 -4.50
C SER A 58 12.65 -10.61 -4.01
N ASP A 59 11.56 -10.26 -4.71
CA ASP A 59 10.20 -10.69 -4.36
C ASP A 59 10.03 -12.21 -4.41
N ARG A 60 10.59 -12.87 -5.43
CA ARG A 60 10.59 -14.34 -5.52
C ARG A 60 11.40 -14.99 -4.42
N VAL A 61 12.60 -14.46 -4.11
CA VAL A 61 13.46 -14.99 -3.05
C VAL A 61 12.80 -14.81 -1.67
N ALA A 62 12.15 -13.67 -1.42
CA ALA A 62 11.41 -13.42 -0.18
C ALA A 62 10.20 -14.36 -0.04
N ALA A 63 9.43 -14.56 -1.11
CA ALA A 63 8.28 -15.48 -1.11
C ALA A 63 8.69 -16.94 -0.91
N VAL A 64 9.81 -17.38 -1.51
CA VAL A 64 10.33 -18.75 -1.34
C VAL A 64 10.98 -18.94 0.04
N GLY A 65 11.75 -17.96 0.51
CA GLY A 65 12.42 -18.02 1.82
C GLY A 65 11.48 -17.93 3.01
N GLY A 66 10.29 -17.33 2.85
CA GLY A 66 9.25 -17.24 3.90
C GLY A 66 8.30 -18.43 3.98
N SER A 67 8.42 -19.42 3.10
CA SER A 67 7.53 -20.58 3.10
C SER A 67 7.92 -21.60 4.18
N TRP A 68 6.92 -22.10 4.91
CA TRP A 68 7.09 -23.19 5.88
C TRP A 68 7.74 -24.45 5.27
N GLY A 69 7.46 -24.73 3.99
CA GLY A 69 8.08 -25.87 3.28
C GLY A 69 9.58 -25.69 3.06
N PHE A 70 10.04 -24.47 2.80
CA PHE A 70 11.47 -24.17 2.63
C PHE A 70 12.24 -24.35 3.94
N ILE A 71 11.66 -23.89 5.06
CA ILE A 71 12.25 -24.05 6.40
C ILE A 71 12.44 -25.53 6.75
N ILE A 72 11.43 -26.37 6.49
CA ILE A 72 11.49 -27.81 6.75
C ILE A 72 12.56 -28.48 5.89
N LEU A 73 12.56 -28.23 4.57
CA LEU A 73 13.55 -28.79 3.65
C LEU A 73 14.97 -28.38 4.04
N PHE A 74 15.18 -27.10 4.33
CA PHE A 74 16.47 -26.56 4.75
C PHE A 74 16.98 -27.22 6.04
N THR A 75 16.09 -27.42 7.02
CA THR A 75 16.42 -28.12 8.27
C THR A 75 16.81 -29.58 8.02
N VAL A 76 16.07 -30.30 7.16
CA VAL A 76 16.39 -31.69 6.79
C VAL A 76 17.75 -31.78 6.10
N VAL A 77 18.07 -30.86 5.19
CA VAL A 77 19.37 -30.82 4.51
C VAL A 77 20.51 -30.56 5.51
N LEU A 78 20.34 -29.63 6.45
CA LEU A 78 21.34 -29.35 7.49
C LEU A 78 21.57 -30.58 8.38
N LEU A 79 20.51 -31.22 8.86
CA LEU A 79 20.64 -32.44 9.67
C LEU A 79 21.27 -33.59 8.87
N GLY A 80 20.90 -33.72 7.59
CA GLY A 80 21.52 -34.68 6.68
C GLY A 80 23.02 -34.44 6.51
N TRP A 81 23.45 -33.19 6.35
CA TRP A 81 24.86 -32.81 6.24
C TRP A 81 25.64 -33.12 7.53
N MET A 82 25.05 -32.79 8.69
CA MET A 82 25.65 -33.08 10.00
C MET A 82 25.81 -34.58 10.22
N LEU A 83 24.77 -35.38 9.93
CA LEU A 83 24.80 -36.85 10.05
C LEU A 83 25.81 -37.48 9.08
N LEU A 84 25.86 -37.02 7.82
CA LEU A 84 26.80 -37.54 6.83
C LEU A 84 28.25 -37.25 7.22
N ASN A 85 28.57 -36.04 7.67
CA ASN A 85 29.93 -35.70 8.11
C ASN A 85 30.32 -36.38 9.44
N SER A 86 29.40 -36.52 10.38
CA SER A 86 29.69 -37.08 11.71
C SER A 86 29.65 -38.61 11.79
N GLU A 87 28.73 -39.29 11.09
CA GLU A 87 28.61 -40.75 11.16
C GLU A 87 29.28 -41.48 10.01
N VAL A 88 29.17 -40.97 8.79
CA VAL A 88 29.66 -41.69 7.60
C VAL A 88 31.12 -41.33 7.33
N LEU A 89 31.40 -40.04 7.18
CA LEU A 89 32.70 -39.54 6.77
C LEU A 89 33.75 -39.59 7.90
N ALA A 90 33.35 -39.36 9.15
CA ALA A 90 34.23 -39.52 10.30
C ALA A 90 34.64 -40.98 10.55
N ARG A 91 33.73 -41.94 10.34
CA ARG A 91 34.07 -43.38 10.45
C ARG A 91 35.05 -43.84 9.36
N TRP A 92 35.08 -43.15 8.21
CA TRP A 92 35.94 -43.45 7.07
C TRP A 92 37.23 -42.60 7.06
N GLY A 93 37.46 -41.76 8.07
CA GLY A 93 38.66 -40.92 8.19
C GLY A 93 38.75 -39.78 7.18
N MET A 94 37.68 -39.48 6.44
CA MET A 94 37.62 -38.40 5.44
C MET A 94 36.61 -37.31 5.82
N ALA A 95 36.48 -37.01 7.12
CA ALA A 95 35.57 -35.95 7.58
C ALA A 95 35.97 -34.59 7.01
N PHE A 96 35.13 -34.07 6.11
CA PHE A 96 35.32 -32.79 5.44
C PHE A 96 34.99 -31.61 6.36
N ASP A 97 33.94 -31.74 7.18
CA ASP A 97 33.56 -30.77 8.20
C ASP A 97 33.29 -31.48 9.55
N PRO A 98 34.34 -31.83 10.32
CA PRO A 98 34.19 -32.46 11.62
C PRO A 98 33.51 -31.54 12.63
N TYR A 99 32.85 -32.11 13.64
CA TYR A 99 32.33 -31.34 14.78
C TYR A 99 33.47 -30.48 15.37
N PRO A 100 33.33 -29.14 15.47
CA PRO A 100 32.09 -28.35 15.62
C PRO A 100 31.46 -27.72 14.35
N PHE A 101 31.72 -28.26 13.14
CA PHE A 101 31.13 -27.83 11.85
C PHE A 101 31.43 -26.36 11.45
N ILE A 102 32.72 -26.01 11.36
CA ILE A 102 33.18 -24.64 11.08
C ILE A 102 32.71 -24.17 9.70
N PHE A 103 32.71 -25.06 8.70
CA PHE A 103 32.33 -24.70 7.34
C PHE A 103 30.83 -24.40 7.24
N LEU A 104 30.00 -25.27 7.84
CA LEU A 104 28.56 -25.06 7.91
C LEU A 104 28.21 -23.76 8.66
N ASN A 105 28.91 -23.48 9.77
CA ASN A 105 28.73 -22.24 10.51
C ASN A 105 29.03 -21.00 9.65
N LEU A 106 30.15 -21.00 8.94
CA LEU A 106 30.54 -19.90 8.04
C LEU A 106 29.50 -19.69 6.92
N MET A 107 29.00 -20.77 6.33
CA MET A 107 27.95 -20.70 5.31
C MET A 107 26.66 -20.09 5.87
N LEU A 108 26.21 -20.53 7.05
CA LEU A 108 25.01 -20.01 7.69
C LEU A 108 25.16 -18.53 8.07
N SER A 109 26.31 -18.11 8.59
CA SER A 109 26.58 -16.70 8.90
C SER A 109 26.54 -15.84 7.64
N THR A 110 27.13 -16.32 6.53
CA THR A 110 27.10 -15.59 5.25
C THR A 110 25.69 -15.50 4.68
N LEU A 111 24.92 -16.59 4.77
CA LEU A 111 23.52 -16.64 4.33
C LEU A 111 22.68 -15.62 5.12
N ALA A 112 22.81 -15.61 6.45
CA ALA A 112 22.10 -14.67 7.32
C ALA A 112 22.48 -13.21 7.04
N ALA A 113 23.78 -12.93 6.82
CA ALA A 113 24.28 -11.60 6.50
C ALA A 113 23.70 -11.05 5.19
N VAL A 114 23.49 -11.90 4.18
CA VAL A 114 22.84 -11.52 2.91
C VAL A 114 21.32 -11.44 3.05
N GLN A 115 20.71 -12.26 3.91
CA GLN A 115 19.27 -12.23 4.14
C GLN A 115 18.77 -10.92 4.78
N ALA A 116 19.48 -10.39 5.78
CA ALA A 116 19.08 -9.17 6.48
C ALA A 116 18.79 -7.96 5.55
N PRO A 117 19.67 -7.56 4.62
CA PRO A 117 19.39 -6.46 3.70
C PRO A 117 18.30 -6.80 2.67
N ILE A 118 18.18 -8.05 2.22
CA ILE A 118 17.10 -8.46 1.31
C ILE A 118 15.74 -8.32 2.01
N ILE A 119 15.65 -8.78 3.26
CA ILE A 119 14.46 -8.62 4.09
C ILE A 119 14.16 -7.14 4.27
N MET A 120 15.15 -6.32 4.62
CA MET A 120 14.98 -4.87 4.79
C MET A 120 14.53 -4.18 3.50
N MET A 121 15.06 -4.57 2.33
CA MET A 121 14.62 -4.04 1.03
C MET A 121 13.18 -4.44 0.70
N SER A 122 12.79 -5.69 1.00
CA SER A 122 11.40 -6.14 0.82
C SER A 122 10.43 -5.42 1.76
N GLN A 123 10.84 -5.18 3.01
CA GLN A 123 10.08 -4.42 3.99
C GLN A 123 9.94 -2.95 3.58
N ASN A 124 11.02 -2.32 3.11
CA ASN A 124 10.97 -0.92 2.66
C ASN A 124 10.02 -0.75 1.46
N ARG A 125 9.99 -1.73 0.54
CA ARG A 125 9.04 -1.76 -0.58
C ARG A 125 7.60 -1.96 -0.10
N ALA A 126 7.35 -2.92 0.79
CA ALA A 126 6.02 -3.13 1.36
C ALA A 126 5.52 -1.87 2.09
N SER A 127 6.35 -1.24 2.93
CA SER A 127 6.00 -0.02 3.64
C SER A 127 5.72 1.17 2.71
N ALA A 128 6.42 1.28 1.58
CA ALA A 128 6.13 2.29 0.58
C ALA A 128 4.75 2.08 -0.07
N LYS A 129 4.41 0.83 -0.39
CA LYS A 129 3.07 0.45 -0.91
C LYS A 129 1.98 0.72 0.12
N ASP A 130 2.19 0.31 1.37
CA ASP A 130 1.23 0.53 2.46
C ASP A 130 0.97 2.03 2.69
N ARG A 131 2.01 2.86 2.62
CA ARG A 131 1.87 4.32 2.74
C ARG A 131 1.08 4.92 1.57
N LEU A 132 1.32 4.45 0.35
CA LEU A 132 0.57 4.92 -0.83
C LEU A 132 -0.89 4.49 -0.77
N ALA A 133 -1.16 3.24 -0.39
CA ALA A 133 -2.51 2.73 -0.18
C ALA A 133 -3.25 3.57 0.88
N ALA A 134 -2.60 3.88 2.00
CA ALA A 134 -3.17 4.72 3.04
C ALA A 134 -3.50 6.15 2.55
N SER A 135 -2.63 6.77 1.73
CA SER A 135 -2.94 8.10 1.16
C SER A 135 -4.12 8.05 0.17
N LEU A 136 -4.20 7.00 -0.65
CA LEU A 136 -5.31 6.83 -1.58
C LEU A 136 -6.64 6.58 -0.85
N ASP A 137 -6.61 5.75 0.19
CA ASP A 137 -7.79 5.50 1.03
C ASP A 137 -8.26 6.79 1.72
N TYR A 138 -7.33 7.62 2.20
CA TYR A 138 -7.65 8.94 2.75
C TYR A 138 -8.30 9.85 1.69
N GLU A 139 -7.72 9.92 0.49
CA GLU A 139 -8.23 10.73 -0.62
C GLU A 139 -9.66 10.30 -1.03
N ILE A 140 -9.89 8.99 -1.15
CA ILE A 140 -11.21 8.42 -1.47
C ILE A 140 -12.22 8.73 -0.38
N ASN A 141 -11.85 8.56 0.90
CA ASN A 141 -12.74 8.83 2.02
C ASN A 141 -13.12 10.32 2.10
N LEU A 142 -12.14 11.22 1.94
CA LEU A 142 -12.39 12.67 1.90
C LEU A 142 -13.34 13.02 0.75
N ARG A 143 -13.11 12.46 -0.45
CA ARG A 143 -14.00 12.68 -1.59
C ARG A 143 -15.42 12.21 -1.32
N ALA A 144 -15.59 11.02 -0.73
CA ALA A 144 -16.90 10.48 -0.38
C ALA A 144 -17.63 11.40 0.62
N GLU A 145 -16.92 11.92 1.63
CA GLU A 145 -17.46 12.87 2.59
C GLU A 145 -17.94 14.17 1.92
N LEU A 146 -17.13 14.73 0.99
CA LEU A 146 -17.49 15.91 0.20
C LEU A 146 -18.71 15.68 -0.69
N GLU A 147 -18.80 14.51 -1.33
CA GLU A 147 -19.95 14.15 -2.16
C GLU A 147 -21.24 14.01 -1.32
N ILE A 148 -21.14 13.44 -0.11
CA ILE A 148 -22.26 13.35 0.85
C ILE A 148 -22.69 14.75 1.29
N MET A 149 -21.76 15.63 1.67
CA MET A 149 -22.08 17.02 2.03
C MET A 149 -22.77 17.76 0.89
N ARG A 150 -22.31 17.57 -0.35
CA ARG A 150 -22.93 18.16 -1.54
C ARG A 150 -24.34 17.63 -1.79
N LEU A 151 -24.57 16.34 -1.55
CA LEU A 151 -25.90 15.74 -1.64
C LEU A 151 -26.82 16.27 -0.55
N HIS A 152 -26.33 16.40 0.68
CA HIS A 152 -27.08 16.97 1.80
C HIS A 152 -27.57 18.39 1.49
N HIS A 153 -26.66 19.26 1.03
CA HIS A 153 -27.02 20.61 0.62
C HIS A 153 -28.07 20.65 -0.49
N LYS A 154 -27.99 19.75 -1.48
CA LYS A 154 -29.02 19.65 -2.53
C LYS A 154 -30.37 19.21 -1.97
N ILE A 155 -30.39 18.31 -0.99
CA ILE A 155 -31.61 17.88 -0.31
C ILE A 155 -32.24 19.05 0.45
N ASP A 156 -31.45 19.81 1.22
CA ASP A 156 -31.93 20.98 1.96
C ASP A 156 -32.59 22.00 1.05
N VAL A 157 -31.94 22.32 -0.09
CA VAL A 157 -32.49 23.23 -1.10
C VAL A 157 -33.79 22.71 -1.72
N LEU A 158 -33.92 21.39 -1.91
CA LEU A 158 -35.16 20.79 -2.40
C LEU A 158 -36.28 20.83 -1.36
N VAL A 159 -35.95 20.57 -0.10
CA VAL A 159 -36.90 20.64 1.03
C VAL A 159 -37.45 22.07 1.15
N GLU A 160 -36.59 23.09 1.13
CA GLU A 160 -37.00 24.49 1.19
C GLU A 160 -37.95 24.87 0.04
N LYS A 161 -37.66 24.42 -1.19
CA LYS A 161 -38.54 24.65 -2.33
C LYS A 161 -39.91 23.97 -2.19
N VAL A 162 -39.95 22.76 -1.66
CA VAL A 162 -41.20 22.02 -1.43
C VAL A 162 -42.05 22.70 -0.36
N GLU A 163 -41.44 23.14 0.75
CA GLU A 163 -42.13 23.91 1.79
C GLU A 163 -42.69 25.24 1.26
N GLY A 164 -41.92 25.95 0.43
CA GLY A 164 -42.36 27.17 -0.23
C GLY A 164 -43.57 26.98 -1.16
N LEU A 165 -43.63 25.86 -1.89
CA LEU A 165 -44.77 25.48 -2.73
C LEU A 165 -46.03 25.15 -1.90
N GLY A 166 -45.87 24.46 -0.77
CA GLY A 166 -46.98 24.18 0.14
C GLY A 166 -47.57 25.44 0.79
N SER A 167 -46.72 26.41 1.12
CA SER A 167 -47.17 27.69 1.68
C SER A 167 -47.95 28.54 0.67
N THR A 168 -47.60 28.50 -0.62
CA THR A 168 -48.33 29.23 -1.66
C THR A 168 -49.68 28.59 -1.99
N ASP A 169 -49.80 27.26 -1.96
CA ASP A 169 -51.09 26.56 -2.15
C ASP A 169 -52.07 26.84 -0.98
N ASN A 170 -51.56 26.94 0.25
CA ASN A 170 -52.38 27.24 1.43
C ASN A 170 -52.82 28.72 1.51
N ALA A 171 -52.12 29.64 0.84
CA ALA A 171 -52.47 31.06 0.78
C ALA A 171 -53.51 31.40 -0.32
N LEU A 172 -53.75 30.47 -1.27
CA LEU A 172 -54.70 30.63 -2.38
C LEU A 172 -56.04 29.93 -2.14
N ARG A 173 -56.22 29.29 -0.98
CA ARG A 173 -57.46 28.66 -0.51
C ARG A 173 -58.12 29.50 0.57
#